data_AF-A0A353GLM3-F1
#
_entry.id   AF-A0A353GLM3-F1
#
_cell.length_a   1.000
_cell.length_b   1.000
_cell.length_c   1.000
_cell.angle_alpha   90.00
_cell.angle_beta   90.00
_cell.angle_gamma   90.00
#
_symmetry.space_group_name_H-M   'P 1'
#
loop_
_entity.id
_entity.type
_entity.pdbx_description
1 polymer ?
#
loop_
_entity_poly.entity_id
_entity_poly.type
_entity_poly.pdbx_seq_one_letter_code
_entity_poly.pdbx_strand_id
1 'polypeptide(L)'
;MRGGGRPPMFGKVVLGPDDKPAFPHAPAGFDVKRDDIKHGKVELVEYDSKTVGAKRKMNVYTPANYSPDKKYPVLYLLHGIGGDEFEWQHSVKADIIL
;
A
#
# COMPACT_ATOMS: atom_id res chain seq x y z
N MET A 1 1.60 28.57 -30.83
CA MET A 1 1.13 28.43 -29.43
C MET A 1 2.04 27.44 -28.73
N ARG A 2 2.94 27.89 -27.85
CA ARG A 2 3.85 26.99 -27.09
C ARG A 2 3.14 26.60 -25.79
N GLY A 3 2.87 25.31 -25.63
CA GLY A 3 2.34 24.73 -24.39
C GLY A 3 3.40 24.78 -23.30
N GLY A 4 3.20 25.67 -22.32
CA GLY A 4 3.96 25.67 -21.08
C GLY A 4 3.51 24.51 -20.20
N GLY A 5 4.28 23.43 -20.16
CA GLY A 5 4.14 22.41 -19.13
C GLY A 5 4.39 23.05 -17.77
N ARG A 6 3.48 22.83 -16.81
CA ARG A 6 3.66 23.28 -15.44
C ARG A 6 4.94 22.63 -14.87
N PRO A 7 5.83 23.40 -14.22
CA PRO A 7 6.98 22.81 -13.55
C PRO A 7 6.51 21.86 -12.45
N PRO A 8 7.28 20.80 -12.14
CA PRO A 8 6.99 19.96 -10.99
C PRO A 8 6.95 20.82 -9.72
N MET A 9 5.91 20.65 -8.91
CA MET A 9 5.69 21.42 -7.66
C MET A 9 6.81 21.26 -6.64
N PHE A 10 7.66 20.25 -6.80
CA PHE A 10 8.79 19.97 -5.92
C PHE A 10 10.05 19.81 -6.77
N GLY A 11 11.11 20.54 -6.43
CA GLY A 11 12.42 20.42 -7.07
C GLY A 11 13.01 19.02 -6.87
N LYS A 12 14.04 18.68 -7.65
CA LYS A 12 14.78 17.42 -7.49
C LYS A 12 15.34 17.36 -6.06
N VAL A 13 14.97 16.33 -5.29
CA VAL A 13 15.54 16.08 -3.97
C VAL A 13 17.04 15.81 -4.14
N VAL A 14 17.88 16.60 -3.48
CA VAL A 14 19.33 16.43 -3.42
C VAL A 14 19.67 15.96 -2.02
N LEU A 15 20.28 14.78 -1.91
CA LEU A 15 20.70 14.23 -0.63
C LEU A 15 21.92 14.98 -0.10
N GLY A 16 21.91 15.31 1.20
CA GLY A 16 23.04 15.86 1.91
C GLY A 16 24.11 14.81 2.24
N PRO A 17 25.32 15.22 2.65
CA PRO A 17 26.40 14.29 3.03
C PRO A 17 26.04 13.33 4.17
N ASP A 18 25.08 13.72 5.01
CA ASP A 18 24.62 12.97 6.18
C ASP A 18 23.33 12.16 5.92
N ASP A 19 22.77 12.25 4.72
CA ASP A 19 21.59 11.49 4.32
C ASP A 19 21.98 10.03 4.06
N LYS A 20 21.98 9.24 5.14
CA LYS A 20 22.27 7.82 5.11
C LYS A 20 20.97 7.02 5.30
N PRO A 21 20.67 6.05 4.41
CA PRO A 21 19.56 5.14 4.63
C PRO A 21 19.70 4.44 5.99
N ALA A 22 18.62 4.43 6.77
CA ALA A 22 18.58 3.68 8.03
C ALA A 22 18.68 2.16 7.82
N PHE A 23 18.31 1.70 6.62
CA PHE A 23 18.29 0.30 6.23
C PHE A 23 18.88 0.12 4.83
N PRO A 24 19.47 -1.04 4.53
CA PRO A 24 19.84 -1.39 3.16
C PRO A 24 18.59 -1.39 2.26
N HIS A 25 18.81 -1.27 0.95
CA HIS A 25 17.74 -1.42 -0.03
C HIS A 25 17.07 -2.79 0.13
N ALA A 26 15.74 -2.82 -0.08
CA ALA A 26 15.01 -4.07 -0.15
C ALA A 26 15.64 -4.98 -1.23
N PRO A 27 15.70 -6.30 -1.02
CA PRO A 27 16.24 -7.24 -2.00
C PRO A 27 15.51 -7.13 -3.35
N ALA A 28 16.24 -7.27 -4.45
CA ALA A 28 15.62 -7.24 -5.78
C ALA A 28 14.54 -8.33 -5.92
N GLY A 29 13.36 -7.95 -6.44
CA GLY A 29 12.25 -8.87 -6.69
C GLY A 29 11.34 -9.14 -5.50
N PHE A 30 11.54 -8.49 -4.35
CA PHE A 30 10.66 -8.65 -3.17
C PHE A 30 9.19 -8.24 -3.46
N ASP A 31 8.98 -7.33 -4.41
CA ASP A 31 7.70 -6.78 -4.85
C ASP A 31 7.19 -7.43 -6.16
N VAL A 32 7.80 -8.55 -6.57
CA VAL A 32 7.44 -9.29 -7.78
C VAL A 32 6.65 -10.54 -7.41
N LYS A 33 5.53 -10.75 -8.10
CA LYS A 33 4.68 -11.92 -7.90
C LYS A 33 5.46 -13.20 -8.17
N ARG A 34 5.34 -14.16 -7.25
CA ARG A 34 5.92 -15.51 -7.35
C ARG A 34 4.78 -16.52 -7.46
N ASP A 35 4.71 -17.26 -8.55
CA ASP A 35 3.57 -18.18 -8.80
C ASP A 35 3.68 -19.51 -8.05
N ASP A 36 4.85 -19.84 -7.51
CA ASP A 36 5.15 -21.09 -6.79
C ASP A 36 4.81 -21.04 -5.29
N ILE A 37 4.31 -19.91 -4.79
CA ILE A 37 3.86 -19.75 -3.41
C ILE A 37 2.36 -19.45 -3.34
N LYS A 38 1.71 -19.90 -2.26
CA LYS A 38 0.33 -19.51 -1.99
C LYS A 38 0.29 -18.06 -1.55
N HIS A 39 -0.57 -17.28 -2.17
CA HIS A 39 -0.85 -15.89 -1.80
C HIS A 39 -2.10 -15.79 -0.93
N GLY A 40 -2.16 -14.71 -0.15
CA GLY A 40 -3.37 -14.31 0.53
C GLY A 40 -4.46 -13.83 -0.44
N LYS A 41 -5.57 -13.38 0.12
CA LYS A 41 -6.70 -12.82 -0.62
C LYS A 41 -6.97 -11.42 -0.13
N VAL A 42 -7.19 -10.49 -1.06
CA VAL A 42 -7.72 -9.16 -0.74
C VAL A 42 -9.21 -9.11 -1.05
N GLU A 43 -9.98 -8.60 -0.10
CA GLU A 43 -11.42 -8.40 -0.23
C GLU A 43 -11.79 -6.95 0.10
N LEU A 44 -12.59 -6.33 -0.77
CA LEU A 44 -13.19 -5.03 -0.52
C LEU A 44 -14.39 -5.21 0.41
N VAL A 45 -14.33 -4.60 1.58
CA VAL A 45 -15.39 -4.63 2.58
C VAL A 45 -16.00 -3.24 2.71
N GLU A 46 -17.33 -3.19 2.74
CA GLU A 46 -18.09 -1.98 3.03
C GLU A 46 -18.65 -2.05 4.46
N TYR A 47 -18.59 -0.94 5.19
CA TYR A 47 -19.07 -0.85 6.57
C TYR A 47 -19.75 0.50 6.85
N ASP A 48 -20.74 0.48 7.75
CA ASP A 48 -21.41 1.69 8.21
C ASP A 48 -20.53 2.44 9.23
N SER A 49 -20.14 3.67 8.91
CA SER A 49 -19.36 4.51 9.82
C SER A 49 -20.25 5.50 10.56
N LYS A 50 -20.37 5.31 11.87
CA LYS A 50 -21.12 6.22 12.76
C LYS A 50 -20.47 7.61 12.84
N THR A 51 -19.14 7.69 12.76
CA THR A 51 -18.41 8.96 12.90
C THR A 51 -18.67 9.91 11.74
N VAL A 52 -18.73 9.39 10.51
CA VAL A 52 -18.97 10.21 9.31
C VAL A 52 -20.39 10.10 8.78
N GLY A 53 -21.24 9.27 9.39
CA GLY A 53 -22.65 9.09 9.03
C GLY A 53 -22.87 8.47 7.64
N ALA A 54 -21.90 7.71 7.14
CA ALA A 54 -21.93 7.16 5.79
C ALA A 54 -21.27 5.78 5.71
N LYS A 55 -21.56 5.05 4.64
CA LYS A 55 -20.85 3.82 4.29
C LYS A 55 -19.43 4.13 3.83
N ARG A 56 -18.48 3.36 4.34
CA ARG A 56 -17.06 3.45 4.00
C ARG A 56 -16.56 2.12 3.49
N LYS A 57 -15.43 2.15 2.78
CA LYS A 57 -14.78 0.97 2.22
C LYS A 57 -13.40 0.78 2.81
N MET A 58 -12.96 -0.47 2.86
CA MET A 58 -11.58 -0.85 3.14
C MET A 58 -11.24 -2.15 2.42
N ASN A 59 -9.98 -2.32 2.04
CA ASN A 59 -9.47 -3.61 1.59
C ASN A 59 -8.91 -4.40 2.78
N VAL A 60 -9.30 -5.68 2.87
CA VAL A 60 -8.83 -6.62 3.90
C VAL A 60 -8.00 -7.70 3.23
N TYR A 61 -6.71 -7.77 3.57
CA TYR A 61 -5.85 -8.88 3.22
C TYR A 61 -5.97 -9.99 4.26
N THR A 62 -6.27 -11.21 3.82
CA THR A 62 -6.18 -12.42 4.63
C THR A 62 -5.02 -13.28 4.13
N PRO A 63 -4.18 -13.83 5.03
CA PRO A 63 -3.00 -14.59 4.62
C PRO A 63 -3.38 -15.90 3.93
N ALA A 64 -2.43 -16.48 3.21
CA ALA A 64 -2.61 -17.81 2.62
C ALA A 64 -3.04 -18.85 3.68
N ASN A 65 -4.07 -19.62 3.36
CA ASN A 65 -4.69 -20.59 4.28
C ASN A 65 -5.30 -19.95 5.55
N TYR A 66 -5.81 -18.71 5.44
CA TYR A 66 -6.65 -18.09 6.46
C TYR A 66 -7.76 -19.03 6.94
N SER A 67 -7.99 -19.06 8.25
CA SER A 67 -9.04 -19.83 8.90
C SER A 67 -9.75 -18.96 9.94
N PRO A 68 -11.10 -18.96 9.98
CA PRO A 68 -11.86 -18.18 10.95
C PRO A 68 -11.67 -18.67 12.40
N ASP A 69 -11.17 -19.89 12.61
CA ASP A 69 -10.95 -20.48 13.93
C ASP A 69 -9.61 -20.06 14.55
N LYS A 70 -8.79 -19.30 13.82
CA LYS A 70 -7.48 -18.82 14.27
C LYS A 70 -7.50 -17.30 14.44
N LYS A 71 -6.74 -16.83 15.43
CA LYS A 71 -6.49 -15.39 15.63
C LYS A 71 -5.21 -14.99 14.92
N TYR A 72 -5.24 -13.81 14.29
CA TYR A 72 -4.11 -13.23 13.57
C TYR A 72 -3.83 -11.83 14.13
N PRO A 73 -2.56 -11.39 14.17
CA PRO A 73 -2.26 -9.98 14.40
C PRO A 73 -2.84 -9.13 13.25
N VAL A 74 -3.23 -7.89 13.56
CA VAL A 74 -3.82 -6.97 12.59
C VAL A 74 -2.89 -5.79 12.37
N LEU A 75 -2.57 -5.51 11.11
CA LEU A 75 -1.88 -4.30 10.66
C LEU A 75 -2.90 -3.39 9.96
N TYR A 76 -3.04 -2.16 10.44
CA TYR A 76 -3.80 -1.12 9.74
C TYR A 76 -2.85 -0.32 8.86
N LEU A 77 -3.05 -0.39 7.55
CA LEU A 77 -2.20 0.24 6.55
C LEU A 77 -2.95 1.39 5.90
N LEU A 78 -2.49 2.62 6.13
CA LEU A 78 -3.18 3.84 5.72
C LEU A 78 -2.51 4.47 4.50
N HIS A 79 -3.33 4.96 3.57
CA HIS A 79 -2.89 5.66 2.37
C HIS A 79 -2.38 7.08 2.69
N GLY A 80 -1.66 7.68 1.75
CA GLY A 80 -1.19 9.06 1.80
C GLY A 80 -2.26 10.07 1.42
N ILE A 81 -1.87 11.35 1.34
CA ILE A 81 -2.75 12.41 0.88
C ILE A 81 -3.16 12.20 -0.58
N GLY A 82 -4.46 12.24 -0.88
CA GLY A 82 -5.00 12.02 -2.22
C GLY A 82 -5.13 10.54 -2.61
N GLY A 83 -4.71 9.61 -1.76
CA GLY A 83 -4.94 8.18 -1.91
C GLY A 83 -6.34 7.74 -1.46
N ASP A 84 -6.61 6.46 -1.69
CA ASP A 84 -7.85 5.77 -1.33
C ASP A 84 -7.56 4.34 -0.82
N GLU A 85 -8.59 3.51 -0.67
CA GLU A 85 -8.45 2.13 -0.18
C GLU A 85 -7.63 1.22 -1.10
N PHE A 86 -7.36 1.60 -2.35
CA PHE A 86 -6.62 0.81 -3.32
C PHE A 86 -5.17 1.25 -3.51
N GLU A 87 -4.74 2.38 -2.95
CA GLU A 87 -3.39 2.94 -3.17
C GLU A 87 -2.28 1.91 -2.86
N TRP A 88 -2.43 1.16 -1.78
CA TRP A 88 -1.44 0.14 -1.38
C TRP A 88 -1.36 -1.05 -2.32
N GLN A 89 -2.44 -1.39 -3.03
CA GLN A 89 -2.40 -2.45 -4.06
C GLN A 89 -1.78 -1.92 -5.36
N HIS A 90 -2.17 -0.73 -5.79
CA HIS A 90 -1.75 -0.20 -7.09
C HIS A 90 -0.31 0.30 -7.09
N SER A 91 0.08 1.09 -6.09
CA SER A 91 1.36 1.79 -6.08
C SER A 91 2.46 0.98 -5.41
N VAL A 92 2.11 0.19 -4.38
CA VAL A 92 3.08 -0.54 -3.55
C VAL A 92 3.02 -2.05 -3.78
N LYS A 93 1.91 -2.58 -4.33
CA LYS A 93 1.68 -4.03 -4.49
C LYS A 93 1.73 -4.78 -3.16
N ALA A 94 1.07 -4.23 -2.14
CA ALA A 94 1.10 -4.77 -0.78
C ALA A 94 0.67 -6.24 -0.72
N ASP A 95 -0.25 -6.68 -1.57
CA ASP A 95 -0.71 -8.07 -1.67
C ASP A 95 0.37 -9.06 -2.15
N ILE A 96 1.44 -8.56 -2.79
CA ILE A 96 2.61 -9.35 -3.20
C ILE A 96 3.65 -9.40 -2.07
N ILE A 97 3.76 -8.30 -1.31
CA ILE A 97 4.76 -8.14 -0.25
C ILE A 97 4.33 -8.89 1.04
N LEU A 98 3.02 -9.01 1.28
CA LEU A 98 2.41 -9.58 2.50
C LEU A 98 2.17 -11.10 2.46
#